data_AF-A0A933CBN3-F1
#
_entry.id   AF-A0A933CBN3-F1
#
_cell.length_a   1.000
_cell.length_b   1.000
_cell.length_c   1.000
_cell.angle_alpha   90.00
_cell.angle_beta   90.00
_cell.angle_gamma   90.00
#
_symmetry.space_group_name_H-M   'P 1'
#
loop_
_entity.id
_entity.type
_entity.pdbx_description
1 polymer ?
#
loop_
_entity_poly.entity_id
_entity_poly.type
_entity_poly.pdbx_seq_one_letter_code
_entity_poly.pdbx_strand_id
1 'polypeptide(L)'
;MTRYELLEMVRRELCRGAKSVNGAKFSVPELQALVARVVDARPDNWQHFAYVAGRNAIISRNRRYEAEARRREAKVQAASRAMSDALRRWEADQDLVAAREQFAPFVATLPTTNAVTRDQQLEMVRLRVIVGVSCEEIVAVFPDSSPNQRDQWKRRGVKLLLSHNPPSELRRVLERSTIA
;
A
#
# COMPACT_ATOMS: atom_id res chain seq x y z
N MET A 1 -59.49 17.12 8.60
CA MET A 1 -58.02 17.30 8.79
C MET A 1 -57.52 18.28 7.75
N THR A 2 -56.94 19.39 8.18
CA THR A 2 -56.35 20.38 7.29
C THR A 2 -55.02 19.87 6.72
N ARG A 3 -54.58 20.45 5.60
CA ARG A 3 -53.25 20.14 5.03
C ARG A 3 -52.12 20.44 6.01
N TYR A 4 -52.27 21.49 6.82
CA TYR A 4 -51.31 21.87 7.85
C TYR A 4 -51.21 20.82 8.97
N GLU A 5 -52.35 20.31 9.45
CA GLU A 5 -52.40 19.24 10.45
C GLU A 5 -51.70 17.96 9.97
N LEU A 6 -51.95 17.55 8.72
CA LEU A 6 -51.29 16.37 8.15
C LEU A 6 -49.77 16.54 8.08
N LEU A 7 -49.29 17.71 7.65
CA LEU A 7 -47.85 18.00 7.57
C LEU A 7 -47.17 17.92 8.94
N GLU A 8 -47.77 18.51 9.97
CA GLU A 8 -47.25 18.45 11.33
C GLU A 8 -47.26 17.03 11.91
N MET A 9 -48.30 16.25 11.63
CA MET A 9 -48.39 14.86 12.07
C MET A 9 -47.37 13.96 11.37
N VAL A 10 -47.19 14.09 10.05
CA VAL A 10 -46.14 13.40 9.29
C VAL A 10 -44.75 13.78 9.82
N ARG A 11 -44.51 15.06 10.09
CA ARG A 11 -43.26 15.55 10.67
C ARG A 11 -42.96 14.89 12.01
N ARG A 12 -43.96 14.77 12.89
CA ARG A 12 -43.81 14.11 14.20
C ARG A 12 -43.44 12.64 14.04
N GLU A 13 -44.11 11.90 13.17
CA GLU A 13 -43.83 10.47 12.99
C GLU A 13 -42.48 10.21 12.32
N LEU A 14 -42.07 11.04 11.35
CA LEU A 14 -40.70 11.02 10.82
C LEU A 14 -39.66 11.22 11.93
N CYS A 15 -39.87 12.20 12.80
CA CYS A 15 -39.00 12.46 13.94
C CYS A 15 -39.01 11.32 14.97
N ARG A 16 -40.14 10.64 15.20
CA ARG A 16 -40.21 9.45 16.06
C ARG A 16 -39.43 8.29 15.47
N GLY A 17 -39.57 8.07 14.17
CA GLY A 17 -38.77 7.10 13.41
C GLY A 17 -37.28 7.36 13.53
N ALA A 18 -36.85 8.62 13.35
CA ALA A 18 -35.45 9.01 13.50
C ALA A 18 -34.93 8.81 14.93
N LYS A 19 -35.69 9.24 15.95
CA LYS A 19 -35.32 9.08 17.36
C LYS A 19 -35.18 7.62 17.77
N SER A 20 -35.92 6.70 17.13
CA SER A 20 -35.77 5.26 17.37
C SER A 20 -34.38 4.72 17.02
N VAL A 21 -33.59 5.46 16.23
CA VAL A 21 -32.23 5.13 15.87
C VAL A 21 -31.27 6.04 16.63
N ASN A 22 -30.88 5.60 17.83
CA ASN A 22 -29.90 6.28 18.71
C ASN A 22 -30.19 7.77 18.98
N GLY A 23 -31.47 8.16 19.06
CA GLY A 23 -31.85 9.55 19.36
C GLY A 23 -31.53 10.55 18.24
N ALA A 24 -31.30 10.07 17.01
CA ALA A 24 -30.92 10.92 15.90
C ALA A 24 -31.98 11.96 15.54
N LYS A 25 -31.51 13.09 15.01
CA LYS A 25 -32.34 14.19 14.53
C LYS A 25 -32.04 14.47 13.06
N PHE A 26 -33.06 14.97 12.38
CA PHE A 26 -32.92 15.57 11.06
C PHE A 26 -32.54 17.04 11.20
N SER A 27 -31.77 17.53 10.24
CA SER A 27 -31.75 18.96 9.94
C SER A 27 -33.10 19.41 9.38
N VAL A 28 -33.39 20.71 9.47
CA VAL A 28 -34.64 21.28 8.94
C VAL A 28 -34.83 20.96 7.44
N PRO A 29 -33.82 21.10 6.57
CA PRO A 29 -33.97 20.77 5.14
C PRO A 29 -34.23 19.28 4.88
N GLU A 30 -33.54 18.37 5.58
CA GLU A 30 -33.76 16.93 5.43
C GLU A 30 -35.20 16.55 5.82
N LEU A 31 -35.68 17.11 6.93
CA LEU A 31 -37.03 16.85 7.41
C LEU A 31 -38.09 17.39 6.44
N GLN A 32 -37.91 18.60 5.91
CA GLN A 32 -38.82 19.18 4.91
C GLN A 32 -38.88 18.31 3.65
N ALA A 33 -37.74 17.84 3.14
CA ALA A 33 -37.70 16.97 1.97
C ALA A 33 -38.38 15.61 2.22
N LEU A 34 -38.22 15.03 3.42
CA LEU A 34 -38.88 13.77 3.79
C LEU A 34 -40.39 13.94 3.98
N VAL A 35 -40.83 15.04 4.60
CA VAL A 35 -42.26 15.35 4.74
C VAL A 35 -42.92 15.45 3.38
N ALA A 36 -42.32 16.18 2.43
CA ALA A 36 -42.84 16.29 1.07
C ALA A 36 -42.99 14.91 0.41
N ARG A 37 -41.95 14.07 0.46
CA ARG A 37 -41.97 12.71 -0.12
C ARG A 37 -43.05 11.81 0.47
N VAL A 38 -43.27 11.86 1.79
CA VAL A 38 -44.31 11.06 2.45
C VAL A 38 -45.71 11.52 2.04
N VAL A 39 -45.93 12.83 1.97
CA VAL A 39 -47.22 13.40 1.55
C VAL A 39 -47.51 13.09 0.09
N ASP A 40 -46.52 13.20 -0.79
CA ASP A 40 -46.67 12.92 -2.23
C ASP A 40 -46.94 11.44 -2.50
N ALA A 41 -46.38 10.53 -1.69
CA ALA A 41 -46.56 9.09 -1.83
C ALA A 41 -48.00 8.61 -1.50
N ARG A 42 -48.81 9.41 -0.80
CA ARG A 42 -50.21 9.12 -0.40
C ARG A 42 -50.45 7.66 0.08
N PRO A 43 -49.68 7.15 1.05
CA PRO A 43 -49.85 5.78 1.55
C PRO A 43 -51.15 5.61 2.35
N ASP A 44 -51.74 4.41 2.29
CA ASP A 44 -52.96 4.07 3.06
C ASP A 44 -52.74 4.18 4.57
N ASN A 45 -51.56 3.79 5.06
CA ASN A 45 -51.13 3.98 6.45
C ASN A 45 -49.95 4.96 6.53
N TRP A 46 -50.28 6.25 6.47
CA TRP A 46 -49.27 7.32 6.48
C TRP A 46 -48.47 7.39 7.77
N GLN A 47 -49.05 7.03 8.93
CA GLN A 47 -48.33 7.03 10.22
C GLN A 47 -47.16 6.05 10.18
N HIS A 48 -47.45 4.79 9.81
CA HIS A 48 -46.44 3.74 9.75
C HIS A 48 -45.41 4.06 8.67
N PHE A 49 -45.85 4.51 7.50
CA PHE A 49 -44.96 4.90 6.42
C PHE A 49 -44.00 6.04 6.83
N ALA A 50 -44.52 7.10 7.46
CA ALA A 50 -43.72 8.22 7.96
C ALA A 50 -42.68 7.76 9.00
N TYR A 51 -43.10 6.92 9.95
CA TYR A 51 -42.19 6.36 10.95
C TYR A 51 -41.05 5.54 10.30
N VAL A 52 -41.38 4.62 9.39
CA VAL A 52 -40.40 3.78 8.71
C VAL A 52 -39.47 4.60 7.82
N ALA A 53 -40.01 5.60 7.10
CA ALA A 53 -39.22 6.53 6.30
C ALA A 53 -38.21 7.29 7.16
N GLY A 54 -38.63 7.78 8.33
CA GLY A 54 -37.76 8.47 9.27
C GLY A 54 -36.63 7.58 9.79
N ARG A 55 -36.97 6.35 10.23
CA ARG A 55 -36.00 5.36 10.70
C ARG A 55 -34.98 4.99 9.62
N ASN A 56 -35.46 4.68 8.42
CA ASN A 56 -34.61 4.24 7.30
C ASN A 56 -33.70 5.36 6.79
N ALA A 57 -34.17 6.61 6.80
CA ALA A 57 -33.34 7.75 6.43
C ALA A 57 -32.12 7.89 7.36
N ILE A 58 -32.29 7.73 8.67
CA ILE A 58 -31.17 7.75 9.62
C ILE A 58 -30.24 6.55 9.42
N ILE A 59 -30.78 5.34 9.28
CA ILE A 59 -29.96 4.14 9.04
C ILE A 59 -29.12 4.32 7.77
N SER A 60 -29.72 4.80 6.68
CA SER A 60 -29.02 5.07 5.43
C SER A 60 -27.92 6.13 5.62
N ARG A 61 -28.19 7.18 6.40
CA ARG A 61 -27.20 8.22 6.69
C ARG A 61 -26.00 7.67 7.46
N ASN A 62 -26.24 6.90 8.52
CA ASN A 62 -25.17 6.29 9.32
C ASN A 62 -24.31 5.35 8.48
N ARG A 63 -24.93 4.50 7.65
CA ARG A 63 -24.20 3.60 6.74
C ARG A 63 -23.31 4.37 5.76
N ARG A 64 -23.76 5.52 5.25
CA ARG A 64 -22.95 6.38 4.37
C ARG A 64 -21.75 6.95 5.13
N TYR A 65 -21.95 7.48 6.34
CA TYR A 65 -20.85 7.99 7.15
C TYR A 65 -19.83 6.90 7.51
N GLU A 66 -20.28 5.70 7.89
CA GLU A 66 -19.39 4.57 8.15
C GLU A 66 -18.62 4.13 6.90
N ALA A 67 -19.28 4.12 5.73
CA ALA A 67 -18.62 3.80 4.47
C ALA A 67 -17.58 4.87 4.09
N GLU A 68 -17.88 6.14 4.29
CA GLU A 68 -16.94 7.25 4.06
C GLU A 68 -15.77 7.22 5.03
N ALA A 69 -16.02 6.95 6.32
CA ALA A 69 -14.98 6.79 7.34
C ALA A 69 -14.02 5.66 6.97
N ARG A 70 -14.54 4.47 6.62
CA ARG A 70 -13.73 3.33 6.16
C ARG A 70 -12.93 3.66 4.90
N ARG A 71 -13.51 4.39 3.95
CA ARG A 71 -12.79 4.84 2.74
C ARG A 71 -11.66 5.81 3.07
N ARG A 72 -11.87 6.75 4.00
CA ARG A 72 -10.82 7.68 4.46
C ARG A 72 -9.70 6.93 5.15
N GLU A 73 -10.03 6.01 6.05
CA GLU A 73 -9.03 5.17 6.72
C GLU A 73 -8.21 4.34 5.73
N ALA A 74 -8.87 3.68 4.77
CA ALA A 74 -8.19 2.93 3.73
C ALA A 74 -7.24 3.80 2.89
N LYS A 75 -7.63 5.04 2.57
CA LYS A 75 -6.76 5.99 1.87
C LYS A 75 -5.54 6.38 2.69
N VAL A 76 -5.70 6.65 3.99
CA VAL A 76 -4.58 6.98 4.89
C VAL A 76 -3.61 5.80 5.01
N GLN A 77 -4.13 4.59 5.19
CA GLN A 77 -3.31 3.39 5.25
C GLN A 77 -2.57 3.13 3.93
N ALA A 78 -3.24 3.31 2.79
CA ALA A 78 -2.62 3.17 1.47
C ALA A 78 -1.49 4.20 1.26
N ALA A 79 -1.74 5.47 1.63
CA ALA A 79 -0.73 6.52 1.55
C ALA A 79 0.48 6.24 2.46
N SER A 80 0.24 5.78 3.69
CA SER A 80 1.30 5.39 4.63
C SER A 80 2.16 4.24 4.08
N ARG A 81 1.53 3.19 3.53
CA ARG A 81 2.27 2.08 2.89
C ARG A 81 3.09 2.55 1.70
N ALA A 82 2.50 3.36 0.82
CA ALA A 82 3.20 3.91 -0.33
C ALA A 82 4.42 4.76 0.07
N MET A 83 4.30 5.55 1.15
CA MET A 83 5.40 6.33 1.69
C MET A 83 6.50 5.44 2.27
N SER A 84 6.15 4.41 3.06
CA SER A 84 7.12 3.46 3.58
C SER A 84 7.85 2.69 2.48
N ASP A 85 7.14 2.28 1.43
CA ASP A 85 7.76 1.58 0.30
C ASP A 85 8.66 2.52 -0.52
N ALA A 86 8.28 3.78 -0.70
CA ALA A 86 9.12 4.79 -1.33
C ALA A 86 10.41 5.04 -0.54
N LEU A 87 10.30 5.14 0.80
CA LEU A 87 11.46 5.30 1.67
C LEU A 87 12.42 4.10 1.56
N ARG A 88 11.90 2.87 1.61
CA ARG A 88 12.71 1.66 1.46
C ARG A 88 13.44 1.59 0.12
N ARG A 89 12.78 2.01 -0.97
CA ARG A 89 13.41 2.08 -2.30
C ARG A 89 14.53 3.11 -2.32
N TRP A 90 14.27 4.30 -1.79
CA TRP A 90 15.28 5.35 -1.71
C TRP A 90 16.49 4.91 -0.87
N GLU A 91 16.29 4.29 0.29
CA GLU A 91 17.37 3.72 1.12
C GLU A 91 18.16 2.64 0.36
N ALA A 92 17.48 1.76 -0.37
CA ALA A 92 18.13 0.74 -1.19
C ALA A 92 18.97 1.35 -2.32
N ASP A 93 18.49 2.42 -2.95
CA ASP A 93 19.23 3.14 -3.98
C ASP A 93 20.47 3.83 -3.40
N GLN A 94 20.35 4.47 -2.22
CA GLN A 94 21.50 5.08 -1.53
C GLN A 94 22.55 4.04 -1.14
N ASP A 95 22.13 2.91 -0.59
CA ASP A 95 23.02 1.79 -0.29
C ASP A 95 23.76 1.30 -1.56
N LEU A 96 23.08 1.24 -2.71
CA LEU A 96 23.68 0.82 -3.98
C LEU A 96 24.73 1.81 -4.48
N VAL A 97 24.46 3.11 -4.35
CA VAL A 97 25.44 4.17 -4.67
C VAL A 97 26.68 4.01 -3.81
N ALA A 98 26.53 3.91 -2.50
CA ALA A 98 27.66 3.71 -1.59
C ALA A 98 28.39 2.39 -1.86
N ALA A 99 27.66 1.30 -2.13
CA ALA A 99 28.25 0.01 -2.45
C ALA A 99 29.11 0.07 -3.74
N ARG A 100 28.71 0.84 -4.75
CA ARG A 100 29.50 1.05 -5.98
C ARG A 100 30.86 1.68 -5.68
N GLU A 101 30.88 2.69 -4.82
CA GLU A 101 32.11 3.38 -4.42
C GLU A 101 32.99 2.49 -3.53
N GLN A 102 32.37 1.69 -2.65
CA GLN A 102 33.06 0.83 -1.70
C GLN A 102 33.61 -0.46 -2.32
N PHE A 103 33.01 -0.96 -3.42
CA PHE A 103 33.31 -2.29 -3.95
C PHE A 103 34.76 -2.47 -4.36
N ALA A 104 35.28 -1.61 -5.26
CA ALA A 104 36.64 -1.75 -5.78
C ALA A 104 37.73 -1.57 -4.68
N PRO A 105 37.65 -0.56 -3.81
CA PRO A 105 38.56 -0.45 -2.67
C PRO A 105 38.54 -1.67 -1.75
N PHE A 106 37.34 -2.22 -1.48
CA PHE A 106 37.21 -3.41 -0.64
C PHE A 106 37.81 -4.65 -1.30
N VAL A 107 37.53 -4.88 -2.60
CA VAL A 107 38.10 -6.02 -3.34
C VAL A 107 39.62 -5.98 -3.37
N ALA A 108 40.23 -4.79 -3.42
CA ALA A 108 41.67 -4.62 -3.41
C ALA A 108 42.34 -5.08 -2.09
N THR A 109 41.61 -5.20 -0.99
CA THR A 109 42.15 -5.69 0.29
C THR A 109 42.09 -7.22 0.43
N LEU A 110 41.38 -7.90 -0.47
CA LEU A 110 41.18 -9.35 -0.38
C LEU A 110 42.40 -10.14 -0.86
N PRO A 111 42.75 -11.28 -0.23
CA PRO A 111 43.85 -12.15 -0.66
C PRO A 111 43.69 -12.62 -2.12
N THR A 112 44.80 -12.78 -2.84
CA THR A 112 44.84 -13.11 -4.30
C THR A 112 44.98 -14.60 -4.63
N THR A 113 44.79 -15.48 -3.65
CA THR A 113 44.90 -16.93 -3.87
C THR A 113 43.82 -17.42 -4.86
N ASN A 114 44.21 -18.22 -5.87
CA ASN A 114 43.34 -18.68 -6.96
C ASN A 114 42.71 -17.55 -7.80
N ALA A 115 43.56 -16.62 -8.26
CA ALA A 115 43.20 -15.38 -8.95
C ALA A 115 42.13 -15.55 -10.06
N VAL A 116 42.28 -16.48 -11.01
CA VAL A 116 41.37 -16.56 -12.18
C VAL A 116 39.91 -16.83 -11.77
N THR A 117 39.67 -17.85 -10.95
CA THR A 117 38.30 -18.20 -10.53
C THR A 117 37.73 -17.19 -9.54
N ARG A 118 38.58 -16.59 -8.69
CA ARG A 118 38.20 -15.49 -7.80
C ARG A 118 37.77 -14.27 -8.61
N ASP A 119 38.53 -13.89 -9.61
CA ASP A 119 38.28 -12.68 -10.39
C ASP A 119 37.00 -12.80 -11.21
N GLN A 120 36.71 -13.99 -11.76
CA GLN A 120 35.41 -14.28 -12.39
C GLN A 120 34.23 -14.17 -11.40
N GLN A 121 34.41 -14.64 -10.17
CA GLN A 121 33.38 -14.52 -9.12
C GLN A 121 33.15 -13.06 -8.74
N LEU A 122 34.23 -12.29 -8.51
CA LEU A 122 34.15 -10.89 -8.11
C LEU A 122 33.60 -10.02 -9.23
N GLU A 123 34.01 -10.26 -10.48
CA GLU A 123 33.46 -9.54 -11.62
C GLU A 123 31.98 -9.86 -11.85
N MET A 124 31.57 -11.13 -11.64
CA MET A 124 30.16 -11.49 -11.69
C MET A 124 29.34 -10.74 -10.63
N VAL A 125 29.85 -10.59 -9.40
CA VAL A 125 29.18 -9.79 -8.37
C VAL A 125 29.14 -8.32 -8.77
N ARG A 126 30.26 -7.76 -9.25
CA ARG A 126 30.32 -6.38 -9.70
C ARG A 126 29.24 -6.10 -10.74
N LEU A 127 29.16 -6.93 -11.77
CA LEU A 127 28.23 -6.69 -12.87
C LEU A 127 26.78 -6.96 -12.48
N ARG A 128 26.47 -8.10 -11.85
CA ARG A 128 25.08 -8.49 -11.54
C ARG A 128 24.49 -7.78 -10.32
N VAL A 129 25.29 -7.47 -9.31
CA VAL A 129 24.81 -6.99 -8.01
C VAL A 129 25.07 -5.49 -7.83
N ILE A 130 26.25 -5.01 -8.24
CA ILE A 130 26.68 -3.62 -7.98
C ILE A 130 26.30 -2.69 -9.14
N VAL A 131 26.53 -3.14 -10.38
CA VAL A 131 26.18 -2.39 -11.59
C VAL A 131 24.71 -2.62 -11.97
N GLY A 132 24.25 -3.88 -11.92
CA GLY A 132 22.88 -4.27 -12.27
C GLY A 132 22.71 -4.71 -13.73
N VAL A 133 23.79 -5.16 -14.37
CA VAL A 133 23.80 -5.69 -15.75
C VAL A 133 22.85 -6.88 -15.85
N SER A 134 22.02 -6.95 -16.89
CA SER A 134 21.04 -8.03 -17.09
C SER A 134 21.68 -9.39 -17.38
N CYS A 135 20.92 -10.49 -17.22
CA CYS A 135 21.43 -11.83 -17.55
C CYS A 135 21.82 -11.97 -19.03
N GLU A 136 21.11 -11.27 -19.92
CA GLU A 136 21.36 -11.29 -21.37
C GLU A 136 22.68 -10.59 -21.72
N GLU A 137 22.93 -9.41 -21.15
CA GLU A 137 24.18 -8.66 -21.36
C GLU A 137 25.39 -9.40 -20.78
N ILE A 138 25.22 -10.15 -19.69
CA ILE A 138 26.29 -10.95 -19.11
C ILE A 138 26.78 -12.06 -20.05
N VAL A 139 25.94 -12.57 -20.95
CA VAL A 139 26.37 -13.58 -21.94
C VAL A 139 27.43 -13.00 -22.88
N ALA A 140 27.32 -11.71 -23.23
CA ALA A 140 28.33 -11.04 -24.04
C ALA A 140 29.67 -10.88 -23.31
N VAL A 141 29.66 -10.74 -21.98
CA VAL A 141 30.88 -10.64 -21.16
C VAL A 141 31.53 -12.01 -20.92
N PHE A 142 30.72 -13.06 -20.78
CA PHE A 142 31.19 -14.43 -20.51
C PHE A 142 30.55 -15.45 -21.49
N PRO A 143 30.90 -15.39 -22.78
CA PRO A 143 30.25 -16.20 -23.82
C PRO A 143 30.43 -17.71 -23.61
N ASP A 144 31.58 -18.14 -23.09
CA ASP A 144 31.90 -19.56 -22.90
C ASP A 144 31.35 -20.16 -21.59
N SER A 145 30.59 -19.37 -20.84
CA SER A 145 30.01 -19.83 -19.56
C SER A 145 28.57 -20.29 -19.72
N SER A 146 28.17 -21.30 -18.95
CA SER A 146 26.75 -21.68 -18.84
C SER A 146 26.00 -20.78 -17.83
N PRO A 147 24.66 -20.67 -17.92
CA PRO A 147 23.86 -19.96 -16.91
C PRO A 147 24.14 -20.44 -15.48
N ASN A 148 24.19 -21.75 -15.27
CA ASN A 148 24.48 -22.35 -13.96
C ASN A 148 25.86 -21.96 -13.43
N GLN A 149 26.87 -21.90 -14.31
CA GLN A 149 28.22 -21.50 -13.92
C GLN A 149 28.27 -20.04 -13.48
N ARG A 150 27.57 -19.15 -14.20
CA ARG A 150 27.46 -17.74 -13.82
C ARG A 150 26.73 -17.54 -12.49
N ASP A 151 25.66 -18.29 -12.26
CA ASP A 151 24.94 -18.27 -10.97
C ASP A 151 25.82 -18.78 -9.83
N GLN A 152 26.61 -19.84 -10.06
CA GLN A 152 27.58 -20.31 -9.08
C GLN A 152 28.66 -19.26 -8.80
N TRP A 153 29.17 -18.58 -9.82
CA TRP A 153 30.13 -17.49 -9.65
C TRP A 153 29.54 -16.34 -8.84
N LYS A 154 28.31 -15.90 -9.15
CA LYS A 154 27.58 -14.88 -8.36
C LYS A 154 27.50 -15.29 -6.89
N ARG A 155 26.97 -16.49 -6.60
CA ARG A 155 26.77 -16.97 -5.23
C ARG A 155 28.08 -17.11 -4.46
N ARG A 156 29.12 -17.68 -5.08
CA ARG A 156 30.43 -17.84 -4.45
C ARG A 156 31.12 -16.50 -4.22
N GLY A 157 31.02 -15.56 -5.17
CA GLY A 157 31.54 -14.21 -5.02
C GLY A 157 30.86 -13.44 -3.88
N VAL A 158 29.53 -13.51 -3.77
CA VAL A 158 28.80 -12.89 -2.65
C VAL A 158 29.24 -13.49 -1.33
N LYS A 159 29.33 -14.83 -1.24
CA LYS A 159 29.80 -15.52 -0.04
C LYS A 159 31.23 -15.11 0.33
N LEU A 160 32.12 -15.00 -0.65
CA LEU A 160 33.50 -14.56 -0.46
C LEU A 160 33.57 -13.14 0.09
N LEU A 161 32.79 -12.21 -0.46
CA LEU A 161 32.77 -10.83 0.02
C LEU A 161 32.23 -10.75 1.45
N LEU A 162 31.11 -11.43 1.74
CA LEU A 162 30.50 -11.43 3.07
C LEU A 162 31.39 -12.07 4.15
N SER A 163 32.21 -13.06 3.81
CA SER A 163 33.14 -13.69 4.76
C SER A 163 34.30 -12.78 5.19
N HIS A 164 34.52 -11.67 4.49
CA HIS A 164 35.62 -10.73 4.74
C HIS A 164 35.14 -9.40 5.35
N ASN A 165 33.95 -9.39 5.95
CA ASN A 165 33.39 -8.25 6.67
C ASN A 165 33.37 -6.94 5.84
N PRO A 166 32.55 -6.88 4.77
CA PRO A 166 32.48 -5.71 3.92
C PRO A 166 31.89 -4.51 4.68
N PRO A 167 32.13 -3.27 4.20
CA PRO A 167 31.46 -2.08 4.69
C PRO A 167 29.93 -2.23 4.73
N SER A 168 29.25 -1.46 5.57
CA SER A 168 27.86 -1.75 5.96
C SER A 168 26.87 -1.64 4.80
N GLU A 169 27.03 -0.66 3.92
CA GLU A 169 26.19 -0.44 2.74
C GLU A 169 26.40 -1.56 1.72
N LEU A 170 27.68 -1.89 1.42
CA LEU A 170 28.02 -3.03 0.57
C LEU A 170 27.47 -4.35 1.13
N ARG A 171 27.58 -4.58 2.45
CA ARG A 171 27.01 -5.75 3.12
C ARG A 171 25.49 -5.84 2.89
N ARG A 172 24.74 -4.75 3.13
CA ARG A 172 23.28 -4.71 2.92
C ARG A 172 22.90 -5.02 1.48
N VAL A 173 23.62 -4.49 0.49
CA VAL A 173 23.41 -4.79 -0.92
C VAL A 173 23.67 -6.27 -1.24
N LEU A 174 24.78 -6.82 -0.74
CA LEU A 174 25.14 -8.23 -0.93
C LEU A 174 24.11 -9.17 -0.29
N GLU A 175 23.65 -8.88 0.93
CA GLU A 175 22.64 -9.67 1.64
C GLU A 175 21.27 -9.62 0.93
N ARG A 176 20.86 -8.47 0.39
CA ARG A 176 19.64 -8.40 -0.43
C ARG A 176 19.74 -9.27 -1.69
N SER A 177 20.93 -9.40 -2.27
CA SER A 177 21.16 -10.16 -3.51
C SER A 177 21.15 -11.69 -3.34
N THR A 178 21.17 -12.20 -2.10
CA THR A 178 21.07 -13.64 -1.81
C THR A 178 19.63 -14.12 -1.62
N ILE A 179 18.71 -13.19 -1.33
CA ILE A 179 17.29 -13.46 -1.07
C ILE A 179 16.47 -13.45 -2.37
N ALA A 180 17.03 -12.90 -3.46
CA ALA A 180 16.43 -12.83 -4.80
C ALA A 180 17.00 -13.89 -5.76
#